data_AF-A0AA43EJN8-F1
#
_entry.id   AF-A0AA43EJN8-F1
#
_cell.length_a   1.000
_cell.length_b   1.000
_cell.length_c   1.000
_cell.angle_alpha   90.00
_cell.angle_beta   90.00
_cell.angle_gamma   90.00
#
_symmetry.space_group_name_H-M   'P 1'
#
loop_
_entity.id
_entity.type
_entity.pdbx_description
1 polymer ?
#
loop_
_entity_poly.entity_id
_entity_poly.type
_entity_poly.pdbx_seq_one_letter_code
_entity_poly.pdbx_strand_id
1 'polypeptide(L)'
;MKGLRFERIATGRHYNVVFHIGSTYVPVSDDTIEELKEQSLLPAERFLDLLLDRVGYSSYLKEQMRNELKATGDPTTQITVLQGAIREL
;
A
#
# COMPACT_ATOMS: atom_id res chain seq x y z
N MET A 1 -10.27 10.06 6.01
CA MET A 1 -9.20 9.41 6.80
C MET A 1 -7.88 9.78 6.15
N LYS A 2 -6.84 10.10 6.93
CA LYS A 2 -5.51 10.43 6.41
C LYS A 2 -4.61 9.20 6.48
N GLY A 3 -3.66 9.06 5.56
CA GLY A 3 -2.71 7.95 5.53
C GLY A 3 -2.90 6.96 4.39
N LEU A 4 -1.94 6.04 4.30
CA LEU A 4 -1.96 4.87 3.44
C LEU A 4 -2.64 3.69 4.13
N ARG A 5 -3.51 2.95 3.42
CA ARG A 5 -4.08 1.69 3.91
C ARG A 5 -4.58 0.79 2.77
N PHE A 6 -4.63 -0.51 3.02
CA PHE A 6 -5.39 -1.44 2.18
C PHE A 6 -6.82 -1.61 2.69
N GLU A 7 -7.75 -1.88 1.78
CA GLU A 7 -9.13 -2.25 2.11
C GLU A 7 -9.62 -3.32 1.13
N ARG A 8 -10.12 -4.44 1.66
CA ARG A 8 -10.85 -5.44 0.88
C ARG A 8 -12.27 -4.94 0.65
N ILE A 9 -12.65 -4.78 -0.63
CA ILE A 9 -13.96 -4.25 -1.03
C ILE A 9 -14.88 -5.30 -1.67
N ALA A 10 -14.34 -6.45 -2.07
CA ALA A 10 -15.10 -7.55 -2.67
C ALA A 10 -14.36 -8.89 -2.55
N THR A 11 -15.04 -9.96 -2.93
CA THR A 11 -14.47 -11.29 -3.15
C THR A 11 -14.91 -11.79 -4.53
N GLY A 12 -14.00 -12.38 -5.32
CA GLY A 12 -14.31 -12.96 -6.63
C GLY A 12 -14.48 -11.95 -7.77
N ARG A 13 -13.94 -10.73 -7.63
CA ARG A 13 -13.87 -9.72 -8.71
C ARG A 13 -12.44 -9.64 -9.25
N HIS A 14 -12.28 -8.96 -10.39
CA HIS A 14 -10.95 -8.69 -10.96
C HIS A 14 -10.08 -7.81 -10.05
N TYR A 15 -10.69 -6.95 -9.23
CA TYR A 15 -10.03 -6.20 -8.16
C TYR A 15 -10.81 -6.36 -6.86
N ASN A 16 -10.21 -7.06 -5.91
CA ASN A 16 -10.82 -7.34 -4.59
C ASN A 16 -10.33 -6.36 -3.51
N VAL A 17 -9.21 -5.68 -3.76
CA VAL A 17 -8.55 -4.78 -2.81
C VAL A 17 -8.34 -3.41 -3.45
N VAL A 18 -8.53 -2.35 -2.65
CA VAL A 18 -8.11 -1.00 -2.98
C VAL A 18 -7.04 -0.52 -2.01
N PHE A 19 -6.14 0.31 -2.50
CA PHE A 19 -5.16 1.02 -1.70
C PHE A 19 -5.55 2.49 -1.60
N HIS A 20 -5.80 2.95 -0.38
CA HIS A 20 -6.13 4.35 -0.08
C HIS A 20 -4.85 5.16 0.08
N ILE A 21 -4.85 6.36 -0.50
CA ILE A 21 -3.80 7.36 -0.41
C ILE A 21 -4.47 8.66 0.02
N GLY A 22 -4.64 8.85 1.34
CA GLY A 22 -5.41 9.96 1.87
C GLY A 22 -6.88 9.90 1.43
N SER A 23 -7.31 10.82 0.57
CA SER A 23 -8.69 10.88 0.05
C SER A 23 -8.88 10.20 -1.32
N THR A 24 -7.82 9.70 -1.94
CA THR A 24 -7.89 8.95 -3.19
C THR A 24 -7.68 7.47 -2.94
N TYR A 25 -8.09 6.63 -3.89
CA TYR A 25 -7.83 5.20 -3.84
C TYR A 25 -7.53 4.66 -5.24
N VAL A 26 -6.77 3.58 -5.29
CA VAL A 26 -6.46 2.84 -6.51
C VAL A 26 -6.78 1.36 -6.34
N PRO A 27 -7.31 0.68 -7.37
CA PRO A 27 -7.45 -0.77 -7.35
C PRO A 27 -6.07 -1.43 -7.36
N VAL A 28 -5.93 -2.54 -6.64
CA VAL A 28 -4.70 -3.35 -6.61
C VAL A 28 -5.03 -4.77 -7.06
N SER A 29 -4.28 -5.29 -8.05
CA SER A 29 -4.50 -6.64 -8.56
C SER A 29 -4.13 -7.69 -7.53
N ASP A 30 -4.77 -8.86 -7.63
CA ASP A 30 -4.48 -9.99 -6.72
C ASP A 30 -3.00 -10.40 -6.81
N ASP A 31 -2.40 -10.44 -8.01
CA ASP A 31 -0.96 -10.70 -8.20
C ASP A 31 -0.06 -9.72 -7.42
N THR A 32 -0.41 -8.42 -7.42
CA THR A 32 0.36 -7.41 -6.65
C THR A 32 0.17 -7.62 -5.15
N ILE A 33 -1.04 -7.99 -4.72
CA ILE A 33 -1.31 -8.30 -3.31
C ILE A 33 -0.50 -9.52 -2.87
N GLU A 34 -0.42 -10.57 -3.68
CA GLU A 34 0.37 -11.77 -3.41
C GLU A 34 1.86 -11.45 -3.31
N GLU A 35 2.42 -10.70 -4.27
CA GLU A 35 3.82 -10.28 -4.22
C GLU A 35 4.13 -9.46 -2.96
N LEU A 36 3.26 -8.51 -2.59
CA LEU A 36 3.44 -7.71 -1.38
C LEU A 36 3.34 -8.56 -0.10
N LYS A 37 2.51 -9.61 -0.09
CA LYS A 37 2.44 -10.55 1.05
C LYS A 37 3.73 -11.34 1.20
N GLU A 38 4.25 -11.90 0.12
CA GLU A 38 5.51 -12.66 0.13
C GLU A 38 6.67 -11.81 0.65
N GLN A 39 6.68 -10.53 0.31
CA GLN A 39 7.72 -9.57 0.70
C GLN A 39 7.39 -8.78 1.98
N SER A 40 6.32 -9.13 2.70
CA SER A 40 5.86 -8.39 3.90
C SER A 40 6.84 -8.41 5.07
N LEU A 41 7.82 -9.33 5.06
CA LEU A 41 8.89 -9.43 6.08
C LEU A 41 10.16 -8.63 5.72
N LEU A 42 10.19 -7.95 4.58
CA LEU A 42 11.29 -7.06 4.23
C LEU A 42 11.44 -5.93 5.27
N PRO A 43 12.64 -5.35 5.42
CA PRO A 43 12.79 -4.09 6.14
C PRO A 43 11.84 -3.02 5.60
N ALA A 44 11.28 -2.19 6.47
CA ALA A 44 10.23 -1.21 6.11
C ALA A 44 10.61 -0.33 4.90
N GLU A 45 11.85 0.14 4.82
CA GLU A 45 12.33 0.93 3.68
C GLU A 45 12.29 0.14 2.35
N ARG A 46 12.68 -1.14 2.37
CA ARG A 46 12.66 -2.01 1.19
C ARG A 46 11.25 -2.38 0.78
N PHE A 47 10.37 -2.60 1.75
CA PHE A 47 8.96 -2.81 1.48
C PHE A 47 8.31 -1.55 0.89
N LEU A 48 8.68 -0.36 1.36
CA LEU A 48 8.21 0.90 0.80
C LEU A 48 8.64 1.07 -0.66
N ASP A 49 9.89 0.76 -1.00
CA ASP A 49 10.36 0.82 -2.39
C ASP A 49 9.52 -0.11 -3.29
N LEU A 50 9.30 -1.35 -2.86
CA LEU A 50 8.45 -2.31 -3.57
C LEU A 50 7.00 -1.81 -3.72
N LEU A 51 6.41 -1.31 -2.64
CA LEU A 51 5.05 -0.78 -2.63
C LEU A 51 4.90 0.40 -3.61
N LEU A 52 5.88 1.30 -3.65
CA LEU A 52 5.89 2.42 -4.59
C LEU A 52 6.06 1.96 -6.03
N ASP A 53 6.83 0.90 -6.29
CA ASP A 53 7.02 0.39 -7.64
C ASP A 53 5.81 -0.39 -8.16
N ARG A 54 5.12 -1.14 -7.30
CA ARG A 54 3.97 -1.95 -7.70
C ARG A 54 2.65 -1.18 -7.70
N VAL A 55 2.40 -0.37 -6.67
CA VAL A 55 1.15 0.39 -6.54
C VAL A 55 1.30 1.79 -7.12
N GLY A 56 2.46 2.42 -6.95
CA GLY A 56 2.77 3.75 -7.50
C GLY A 56 3.17 3.72 -8.99
N TYR A 57 2.37 3.13 -9.87
CA TYR A 57 2.68 2.94 -11.30
C TYR A 57 2.94 4.25 -12.09
N SER A 58 2.71 5.42 -11.49
CA SER A 58 3.04 6.73 -12.06
C SER A 58 3.82 7.58 -11.06
N SER A 59 4.67 8.48 -11.56
CA SER A 59 5.42 9.42 -10.72
C SER A 59 4.51 10.24 -9.80
N TYR A 60 3.34 10.66 -10.32
CA TYR A 60 2.32 11.35 -9.53
C TYR A 60 1.85 10.53 -8.33
N LEU A 61 1.54 9.24 -8.54
CA LEU A 61 1.06 8.37 -7.48
C LEU A 61 2.16 8.08 -6.45
N LYS A 62 3.41 7.87 -6.89
CA LYS A 62 4.57 7.74 -5.98
C LYS A 62 4.73 8.98 -5.11
N GLU A 63 4.61 10.17 -5.69
CA GLU A 63 4.68 11.42 -4.95
C GLU A 63 3.52 11.58 -3.95
N GLN A 64 2.28 11.27 -4.34
CA GLN A 64 1.14 11.30 -3.42
C GLN A 64 1.35 10.37 -2.23
N MET A 65 1.82 9.14 -2.47
CA MET A 65 2.11 8.18 -1.41
C MET A 65 3.19 8.70 -0.45
N ARG A 66 4.29 9.24 -0.99
CA ARG A 66 5.38 9.81 -0.19
C ARG A 66 4.92 11.03 0.62
N ASN A 67 4.08 11.89 0.04
CA ASN A 67 3.53 13.05 0.72
C ASN A 67 2.64 12.63 1.89
N GLU A 68 1.82 11.61 1.68
CA GLU A 68 0.91 11.15 2.72
C GLU A 68 1.64 10.41 3.85
N LEU A 69 2.69 9.65 3.55
CA LEU A 69 3.60 9.10 4.56
C LEU A 69 4.30 10.18 5.38
N LYS A 70 4.74 11.29 4.75
CA LYS A 70 5.36 12.40 5.47
C LYS A 70 4.34 13.13 6.36
N ALA A 71 3.10 13.25 5.91
CA ALA A 71 2.04 13.94 6.62
C ALA A 71 1.61 13.24 7.93
N THR A 72 1.87 11.94 8.07
CA THR A 72 1.56 11.19 9.30
C THR A 72 2.60 11.36 10.41
N GLY A 73 3.80 11.86 10.10
CA GLY A 73 4.86 12.14 11.08
C GLY A 73 5.67 10.92 11.54
N ASP A 74 5.21 9.70 11.25
CA ASP A 74 5.95 8.45 11.53
C ASP A 74 5.81 7.47 10.35
N PRO A 75 6.59 7.66 9.27
CA PRO A 75 6.53 6.82 8.08
C PRO A 75 6.85 5.35 8.38
N THR A 76 7.84 5.08 9.24
CA THR A 76 8.30 3.71 9.52
C THR A 76 7.20 2.89 10.16
N THR A 77 6.56 3.42 11.22
CA THR A 77 5.44 2.74 11.88
C THR A 77 4.29 2.53 10.90
N GLN A 78 3.98 3.51 10.06
CA GLN A 78 2.92 3.38 9.06
C GLN A 78 3.20 2.26 8.05
N ILE A 79 4.45 2.13 7.58
CA ILE A 79 4.84 1.03 6.71
C ILE A 79 4.72 -0.32 7.42
N THR A 80 5.17 -0.42 8.67
CA THR A 80 5.00 -1.65 9.46
C THR A 80 3.53 -2.02 9.65
N VAL A 81 2.64 -1.05 9.84
CA VAL A 81 1.18 -1.28 9.88
C VAL A 81 0.67 -1.80 8.53
N LEU A 82 1.13 -1.25 7.41
CA LEU A 82 0.78 -1.76 6.08
C LEU A 82 1.26 -3.20 5.86
N GLN A 83 2.49 -3.54 6.30
CA GLN A 83 3.02 -4.90 6.27
C GLN A 83 2.19 -5.86 7.15
N GLY A 84 1.64 -5.39 8.26
CA GLY A 84 0.65 -6.13 9.05
C GLY A 84 -0.64 -6.37 8.26
N ALA A 85 -1.26 -5.29 7.80
CA ALA A 85 -2.54 -5.32 7.11
C ALA A 85 -2.51 -6.20 5.85
N ILE A 86 -1.46 -6.13 5.05
CA ILE A 86 -1.36 -6.90 3.79
C ILE A 86 -1.29 -8.41 4.05
N ARG A 87 -0.73 -8.86 5.18
CA ARG A 87 -0.70 -10.28 5.58
C ARG A 87 -2.06 -10.81 6.00
N GLU A 88 -2.95 -9.93 6.46
CA GLU A 88 -4.30 -10.27 6.92
C GLU A 88 -5.35 -10.18 5.81
N LEU A 89 -4.99 -9.60 4.65
CA LEU A 89 -5.76 -9.76 3.43
C LEU A 89 -5.71 -11.23 3.00
#